data_AF-A0A5N6KS71-F1
#
_entry.id   AF-A0A5N6KS71-F1
#
_cell.length_a   1.000
_cell.length_b   1.000
_cell.length_c   1.000
_cell.angle_alpha   90.00
_cell.angle_beta   90.00
_cell.angle_gamma   90.00
#
_symmetry.space_group_name_H-M   'P 1'
#
loop_
_entity.id
_entity.type
_entity.pdbx_description
1 polymer ?
#
loop_
_entity_poly.entity_id
_entity_poly.type
_entity_poly.pdbx_seq_one_letter_code
_entity_poly.pdbx_strand_id
1 'polypeptide(L)'
;MISLVAFDLDGTLAESKQPLKDTMGEALADLLAVAHVAVISGGDWPQFQKQVASRLPARADLSKLWLMPTTGTKLYTHKAADWQPVYAELFSDAERKNIRDAFEASLEATGFKPEKTWGERIEDRGSQITFSALGQQAPVAEKEHWDPDFAKRKVIQADLRIRLPELSINMGGATSIDITQKGVDKGYGLKKLRDASGIPLEQMMFIGDAIFPGGNDYPAKLLGLETVRVKDPDGTLAAIAGIVACLKESFANEQSASCHPLWGAEVNRPFSAQTAPPVEMMQIGLLILMEFQPNFSSQSDHYRSHGIFSRPDVFMNI
;
A
#
# COMPACT_ATOMS: atom_id res chain seq x y z
N MET A 1 8.53 -11.90 -12.07
CA MET A 1 8.58 -10.45 -11.82
C MET A 1 7.37 -10.10 -10.95
N ILE A 2 7.49 -9.15 -10.02
CA ILE A 2 6.33 -8.68 -9.26
C ILE A 2 5.40 -7.90 -10.20
N SER A 3 4.13 -8.25 -10.22
CA SER A 3 3.10 -7.65 -11.07
C SER A 3 1.96 -7.02 -10.27
N LEU A 4 1.86 -7.33 -8.97
CA LEU A 4 0.91 -6.71 -8.05
C LEU A 4 1.58 -6.41 -6.71
N VAL A 5 1.35 -5.20 -6.19
CA VAL A 5 1.74 -4.81 -4.84
C VAL A 5 0.49 -4.58 -4.00
N ALA A 6 0.32 -5.41 -2.98
CA ALA A 6 -0.77 -5.31 -2.02
C ALA A 6 -0.29 -4.56 -0.77
N PHE A 7 -1.16 -3.73 -0.21
CA PHE A 7 -0.88 -2.91 0.96
C PHE A 7 -1.94 -3.15 2.03
N ASP A 8 -1.51 -3.18 3.28
CA ASP A 8 -2.37 -2.73 4.37
C ASP A 8 -2.70 -1.23 4.24
N LEU A 9 -3.74 -0.75 4.90
CA LEU A 9 -4.14 0.66 4.87
C LEU A 9 -3.65 1.45 6.09
N ASP A 10 -4.10 1.07 7.29
CA ASP A 10 -4.00 1.88 8.50
C ASP A 10 -2.66 1.63 9.21
N GLY A 11 -1.78 2.62 9.23
CA GLY A 11 -0.38 2.49 9.68
C GLY A 11 0.60 2.25 8.54
N THR A 12 0.08 1.89 7.36
CA THR A 12 0.86 1.55 6.17
C THR A 12 0.75 2.61 5.07
N LEU A 13 -0.44 2.88 4.55
CA LEU A 13 -0.65 3.91 3.52
C LEU A 13 -1.09 5.25 4.10
N ALA A 14 -1.79 5.23 5.23
CA ALA A 14 -2.22 6.41 5.96
C ALA A 14 -2.07 6.20 7.46
N GLU A 15 -2.09 7.31 8.22
CA GLU A 15 -2.35 7.24 9.65
C GLU A 15 -3.73 6.60 9.90
N SER A 16 -3.88 5.90 11.02
CA SER A 16 -5.09 5.10 11.28
C SER A 16 -6.37 5.94 11.14
N LYS A 17 -7.27 5.45 10.28
CA LYS A 17 -8.57 6.03 9.92
C LYS A 17 -8.51 7.39 9.21
N GLN A 18 -7.33 7.88 8.83
CA GLN A 18 -7.12 9.15 8.12
C GLN A 18 -7.08 8.94 6.60
N PRO A 19 -7.48 9.95 5.81
CA PRO A 19 -7.35 9.86 4.36
C PRO A 19 -5.89 9.84 3.92
N LEU A 20 -5.64 9.26 2.73
CA LEU A 20 -4.34 9.37 2.08
C LEU A 20 -3.97 10.86 1.93
N LYS A 21 -2.70 11.17 2.22
CA LYS A 21 -2.08 12.45 1.86
C LYS A 21 -1.86 12.49 0.35
N ASP A 22 -1.86 13.68 -0.24
CA ASP A 22 -1.66 13.86 -1.69
C ASP A 22 -0.35 13.20 -2.17
N THR A 23 0.72 13.26 -1.37
CA THR A 23 1.99 12.60 -1.66
C THR A 23 1.86 11.08 -1.82
N MET A 24 1.05 10.43 -1.00
CA MET A 24 0.77 8.99 -1.13
C MET A 24 -0.13 8.70 -2.35
N GLY A 25 -1.08 9.59 -2.63
CA GLY A 25 -1.90 9.49 -3.85
C GLY A 25 -1.06 9.53 -5.13
N GLU A 26 -0.09 10.44 -5.20
CA GLU A 26 0.86 10.54 -6.32
C GLU A 26 1.78 9.30 -6.40
N ALA A 27 2.29 8.81 -5.26
CA ALA A 27 3.13 7.62 -5.22
C ALA A 27 2.38 6.37 -5.71
N LEU A 28 1.12 6.18 -5.29
CA LEU A 28 0.28 5.09 -5.78
C LEU A 28 -0.01 5.22 -7.27
N ALA A 29 -0.21 6.44 -7.78
CA ALA A 29 -0.40 6.67 -9.22
C ALA A 29 0.86 6.31 -10.04
N ASP A 30 2.06 6.58 -9.51
CA ASP A 30 3.32 6.13 -10.12
C ASP A 30 3.46 4.60 -10.11
N LEU A 31 3.04 3.95 -9.03
CA LEU A 31 3.08 2.50 -8.92
C LEU A 31 2.09 1.83 -9.88
N LEU A 32 0.87 2.37 -10.02
CA LEU A 32 -0.15 1.89 -10.95
C LEU A 32 0.31 1.94 -12.41
N ALA A 33 1.28 2.79 -12.75
CA ALA A 33 1.87 2.84 -14.09
C ALA A 33 2.71 1.59 -14.42
N VAL A 34 3.22 0.88 -13.42
CA VAL A 34 4.14 -0.25 -13.59
C VAL A 34 3.67 -1.58 -12.99
N ALA A 35 2.66 -1.56 -12.12
CA ALA A 35 2.11 -2.75 -11.47
C ALA A 35 0.62 -2.57 -11.12
N HIS A 36 -0.08 -3.67 -10.82
CA HIS A 36 -1.35 -3.59 -10.11
C HIS A 36 -1.14 -3.21 -8.65
N VAL A 37 -2.12 -2.52 -8.07
CA VAL A 37 -2.11 -2.16 -6.66
C VAL A 37 -3.34 -2.75 -5.99
N ALA A 38 -3.17 -3.35 -4.82
CA ALA A 38 -4.29 -3.73 -3.98
C ALA A 38 -4.19 -3.08 -2.60
N VAL A 39 -5.32 -2.69 -2.02
CA VAL A 39 -5.39 -2.19 -0.64
C VAL A 39 -6.36 -3.06 0.14
N ILE A 40 -5.92 -3.66 1.24
CA ILE A 40 -6.71 -4.55 2.09
C ILE A 40 -6.72 -4.07 3.54
N SER A 41 -7.90 -3.93 4.13
CA SER A 41 -8.08 -3.47 5.51
C SER A 41 -9.41 -3.95 6.09
N GLY A 42 -9.55 -3.92 7.40
CA GLY A 42 -10.78 -4.27 8.10
C GLY A 42 -11.93 -3.27 7.89
N GLY A 43 -11.62 -2.03 7.50
CA GLY A 43 -12.64 -0.99 7.24
C GLY A 43 -13.61 -1.37 6.11
N ASP A 44 -14.85 -0.85 6.16
CA ASP A 44 -15.84 -1.07 5.09
C ASP A 44 -15.73 -0.03 3.95
N TRP A 45 -16.56 -0.17 2.91
CA TRP A 45 -16.59 0.68 1.73
C TRP A 45 -16.60 2.19 2.03
N PRO A 46 -17.40 2.73 2.98
CA PRO A 46 -17.35 4.17 3.28
C PRO A 46 -15.96 4.64 3.75
N GLN A 47 -15.23 3.80 4.49
CA GLN A 47 -13.85 4.09 4.89
C GLN A 47 -12.93 4.10 3.68
N PHE A 48 -13.01 3.07 2.82
CA PHE A 48 -12.22 2.99 1.59
C PHE A 48 -12.49 4.16 0.63
N GLN A 49 -13.76 4.54 0.48
CA GLN A 49 -14.17 5.67 -0.33
C GLN A 49 -13.53 6.97 0.17
N LYS A 50 -13.64 7.24 1.48
CA LYS A 50 -13.09 8.43 2.11
C LYS A 50 -11.55 8.48 2.07
N GLN A 51 -10.92 7.34 2.30
CA GLN A 51 -9.48 7.29 2.50
C GLN A 51 -8.70 7.13 1.21
N VAL A 52 -9.15 6.27 0.28
CA VAL A 52 -8.37 5.84 -0.88
C VAL A 52 -9.06 6.22 -2.17
N ALA A 53 -10.29 5.75 -2.38
CA ALA A 53 -10.96 5.78 -3.68
C ALA A 53 -11.19 7.21 -4.20
N SER A 54 -11.40 8.18 -3.30
CA SER A 54 -11.58 9.60 -3.64
C SER A 54 -10.30 10.44 -3.55
N ARG A 55 -9.12 9.82 -3.36
CA ARG A 55 -7.86 10.53 -3.05
C ARG A 55 -6.77 10.37 -4.09
N LEU A 56 -7.00 9.58 -5.13
CA LEU A 56 -6.02 9.41 -6.21
C LEU A 56 -6.13 10.53 -7.26
N PRO A 57 -5.00 10.99 -7.82
CA PRO A 57 -5.00 12.00 -8.87
C PRO A 57 -5.62 11.46 -10.16
N ALA A 58 -6.12 12.34 -11.02
CA ALA A 58 -6.81 11.96 -12.26
C ALA A 58 -5.97 11.10 -13.22
N ARG A 59 -4.64 11.16 -13.12
CA ARG A 59 -3.71 10.35 -13.92
C ARG A 59 -3.60 8.89 -13.47
N ALA A 60 -4.12 8.55 -12.30
CA ALA A 60 -4.02 7.20 -11.76
C ALA A 60 -4.83 6.22 -12.60
N ASP A 61 -4.21 5.12 -13.02
CA ASP A 61 -4.88 4.03 -13.75
C ASP A 61 -5.70 3.18 -12.76
N LEU A 62 -6.92 3.64 -12.45
CA LEU A 62 -7.80 2.98 -11.49
C LEU A 62 -8.23 1.56 -11.94
N SER A 63 -8.10 1.22 -13.22
CA SER A 63 -8.40 -0.14 -13.71
C SER A 63 -7.47 -1.21 -13.12
N LYS A 64 -6.31 -0.79 -12.60
CA LYS A 64 -5.32 -1.64 -11.94
C LYS A 64 -5.37 -1.59 -10.41
N LEU A 65 -6.31 -0.82 -9.84
CA LEU A 65 -6.51 -0.70 -8.41
C LEU A 65 -7.60 -1.65 -7.90
N TRP A 66 -7.24 -2.45 -6.91
CA TRP A 66 -8.12 -3.40 -6.23
C TRP A 66 -8.34 -2.96 -4.79
N LEU A 67 -9.59 -2.77 -4.38
CA LEU A 67 -9.92 -2.36 -3.01
C LEU A 67 -10.61 -3.49 -2.28
N MET A 68 -10.08 -3.88 -1.13
CA MET A 68 -10.47 -5.07 -0.37
C MET A 68 -10.93 -4.72 1.06
N PRO A 69 -12.15 -4.15 1.21
CA PRO A 69 -12.74 -3.90 2.52
C PRO A 69 -12.92 -5.17 3.33
N THR A 70 -13.14 -4.98 4.64
CA THR A 70 -13.53 -6.05 5.59
C THR A 70 -12.62 -7.28 5.49
N THR A 71 -11.31 -7.03 5.45
CA THR A 71 -10.24 -8.04 5.34
C THR A 71 -10.41 -8.95 4.11
N GLY A 72 -10.84 -8.37 2.98
CA GLY A 72 -10.99 -9.09 1.72
C GLY A 72 -12.26 -9.94 1.59
N THR A 73 -13.23 -9.81 2.50
CA THR A 73 -14.58 -10.38 2.32
C THR A 73 -15.44 -9.58 1.33
N LYS A 74 -14.96 -8.38 0.94
CA LYS A 74 -15.45 -7.64 -0.21
C LYS A 74 -14.25 -7.32 -1.12
N LEU A 75 -14.51 -7.22 -2.41
CA LEU A 75 -13.54 -6.75 -3.40
C LEU A 75 -14.24 -5.79 -4.35
N TYR A 76 -13.63 -4.64 -4.58
CA TYR A 76 -14.09 -3.62 -5.51
C TYR A 76 -13.02 -3.34 -6.55
N THR A 77 -13.47 -3.05 -7.76
CA THR A 77 -12.64 -2.62 -8.90
C THR A 77 -13.30 -1.43 -9.57
N HIS A 78 -12.51 -0.61 -10.26
CA HIS A 78 -13.03 0.53 -11.01
C HIS A 78 -13.28 0.13 -12.46
N LYS A 79 -14.55 0.13 -12.88
CA LYS A 79 -15.00 -0.22 -14.23
C LYS A 79 -16.04 0.77 -14.71
N ALA A 80 -16.00 1.11 -15.99
CA ALA A 80 -16.98 2.02 -16.61
C ALA A 80 -17.18 3.34 -15.84
N ALA A 81 -16.07 3.93 -15.36
CA ALA A 81 -16.05 5.17 -14.58
C ALA A 81 -16.72 5.12 -13.19
N ASP A 82 -16.94 3.93 -12.62
CA ASP A 82 -17.43 3.79 -11.25
C ASP A 82 -16.79 2.61 -10.50
N TRP A 83 -16.87 2.64 -9.18
CA TRP A 83 -16.46 1.55 -8.31
C TRP A 83 -17.56 0.51 -8.20
N GLN A 84 -17.25 -0.73 -8.58
CA GLN A 84 -18.19 -1.83 -8.57
C GLN A 84 -17.68 -2.98 -7.71
N PRO A 85 -18.55 -3.63 -6.90
CA PRO A 85 -18.18 -4.84 -6.19
C PRO A 85 -17.96 -5.97 -7.20
N VAL A 86 -16.80 -6.61 -7.13
CA VAL A 86 -16.54 -7.91 -7.75
C VAL A 86 -17.27 -9.00 -6.96
N TYR A 87 -17.21 -8.91 -5.63
CA TYR A 87 -17.99 -9.75 -4.71
C TYR A 87 -18.17 -9.07 -3.34
N ALA A 88 -19.17 -9.54 -2.59
CA ALA A 88 -19.37 -9.22 -1.17
C ALA A 88 -19.95 -10.43 -0.42
N GLU A 89 -19.21 -10.95 0.57
CA GLU A 89 -19.56 -12.16 1.32
C GLU A 89 -20.38 -11.81 2.58
N LEU A 90 -21.62 -11.39 2.37
CA LEU A 90 -22.48 -10.88 3.44
C LEU A 90 -22.94 -12.00 4.37
N PHE A 91 -23.03 -11.68 5.67
CA PHE A 91 -23.75 -12.51 6.63
C PHE A 91 -25.25 -12.56 6.29
N SER A 92 -25.90 -13.64 6.67
CA SER A 92 -27.35 -13.74 6.78
C SER A 92 -27.86 -13.04 8.04
N ASP A 93 -29.15 -12.75 8.10
CA ASP A 93 -29.76 -12.12 9.29
C ASP A 93 -29.69 -13.02 10.53
N ALA A 94 -29.72 -14.34 10.33
CA ALA A 94 -29.53 -15.32 11.39
C ALA A 94 -28.11 -15.26 11.96
N GLU A 95 -27.08 -15.18 11.10
CA GLU A 95 -25.69 -15.01 11.54
C GLU A 95 -25.50 -13.66 12.25
N ARG A 96 -26.03 -12.57 11.70
CA ARG A 96 -25.98 -11.24 12.35
C ARG A 96 -26.56 -11.28 13.76
N LYS A 97 -27.74 -11.87 13.91
CA LYS A 97 -28.40 -12.01 15.22
C LYS A 97 -27.54 -12.83 16.17
N ASN A 98 -27.09 -14.01 15.73
CA ASN A 98 -26.26 -14.91 16.54
C ASN A 98 -24.97 -14.22 17.02
N ILE A 99 -24.31 -13.46 16.15
CA ILE A 99 -23.10 -12.69 16.50
C ILE A 99 -23.41 -11.63 17.55
N ARG A 100 -24.51 -10.88 17.42
CA ARG A 100 -24.92 -9.85 18.38
C ARG A 100 -25.25 -10.45 19.75
N ASP A 101 -26.04 -11.52 19.77
CA ASP A 101 -26.40 -12.24 20.99
C ASP A 101 -25.13 -12.78 21.69
N ALA A 102 -24.17 -13.32 20.92
CA ALA A 102 -22.90 -13.81 21.46
C ALA A 102 -22.02 -12.70 22.04
N PHE A 103 -21.97 -11.51 21.42
CA PHE A 103 -21.29 -10.36 21.99
C PHE A 103 -21.91 -9.92 23.30
N GLU A 104 -23.24 -9.78 23.36
CA GLU A 104 -23.94 -9.39 24.59
C GLU A 104 -23.63 -10.36 25.74
N ALA A 105 -23.79 -11.66 25.48
CA ALA A 105 -23.51 -12.69 26.48
C ALA A 105 -22.03 -12.75 26.88
N SER A 106 -21.10 -12.49 25.95
CA SER A 106 -19.67 -12.45 26.23
C SER A 106 -19.28 -11.27 27.12
N LEU A 107 -19.82 -10.08 26.83
CA LEU A 107 -19.54 -8.87 27.61
C LEU A 107 -20.12 -8.99 29.02
N GLU A 108 -21.29 -9.63 29.17
CA GLU A 108 -21.87 -9.95 30.48
C GLU A 108 -21.00 -10.96 31.25
N ALA A 109 -20.66 -12.09 30.63
CA ALA A 109 -19.88 -13.16 31.27
C ALA A 109 -18.46 -12.72 31.69
N THR A 110 -17.84 -11.84 30.90
CA THR A 110 -16.50 -11.29 31.20
C THR A 110 -16.54 -10.10 32.15
N GLY A 111 -17.73 -9.64 32.55
CA GLY A 111 -17.91 -8.46 33.41
C GLY A 111 -17.48 -7.16 32.74
N PHE A 112 -17.37 -7.14 31.41
CA PHE A 112 -16.82 -6.00 30.69
C PHE A 112 -17.81 -4.84 30.62
N LYS A 113 -17.57 -3.80 31.43
CA LYS A 113 -18.34 -2.55 31.42
C LYS A 113 -17.40 -1.34 31.33
N PRO A 114 -17.32 -0.67 30.16
CA PRO A 114 -16.54 0.56 30.05
C PRO A 114 -17.21 1.69 30.84
N GLU A 115 -16.44 2.50 31.55
CA GLU A 115 -16.95 3.68 32.27
C GLU A 115 -17.52 4.73 31.30
N LYS A 116 -16.92 4.81 30.11
CA LYS A 116 -17.28 5.77 29.07
C LYS A 116 -17.18 5.13 27.69
N THR A 117 -18.14 5.46 26.84
CA THR A 117 -18.18 5.04 25.42
C THR A 117 -18.45 6.24 24.53
N TRP A 118 -17.94 6.18 23.30
CA TRP A 118 -18.09 7.20 22.27
C TRP A 118 -18.74 6.58 21.03
N GLY A 119 -20.04 6.84 20.87
CA GLY A 119 -20.85 6.26 19.79
C GLY A 119 -21.13 4.77 19.98
N GLU A 120 -21.63 4.14 18.92
CA GLU A 120 -21.98 2.72 18.90
C GLU A 120 -20.76 1.82 19.14
N ARG A 121 -20.97 0.70 19.84
CA ARG A 121 -19.91 -0.29 20.11
C ARG A 121 -19.86 -1.39 19.07
N ILE A 122 -20.98 -1.72 18.44
CA ILE A 122 -21.06 -2.75 17.41
C ILE A 122 -21.36 -2.07 16.09
N GLU A 123 -20.49 -2.28 15.11
CA GLU A 123 -20.65 -1.84 13.73
C GLU A 123 -20.84 -3.06 12.83
N ASP A 124 -21.91 -3.07 12.04
CA ASP A 124 -22.20 -4.11 11.08
C ASP A 124 -21.80 -3.64 9.69
N ARG A 125 -20.76 -4.27 9.14
CA ARG A 125 -20.19 -3.98 7.83
C ARG A 125 -20.69 -4.98 6.79
N GLY A 126 -21.78 -5.69 7.06
CA GLY A 126 -22.39 -6.67 6.17
C GLY A 126 -21.69 -8.03 6.18
N SER A 127 -20.39 -8.07 5.88
CA SER A 127 -19.53 -9.28 5.85
C SER A 127 -18.56 -9.37 7.03
N GLN A 128 -18.55 -8.34 7.88
CA GLN A 128 -17.77 -8.27 9.11
C GLN A 128 -18.60 -7.53 10.15
N ILE A 129 -18.61 -8.03 11.39
CA ILE A 129 -19.16 -7.29 12.54
C ILE A 129 -17.99 -6.92 13.43
N THR A 130 -17.83 -5.61 13.67
CA THR A 130 -16.75 -5.08 14.48
C THR A 130 -17.31 -4.59 15.81
N PHE A 131 -16.81 -5.16 16.89
CA PHE A 131 -16.98 -4.61 18.22
C PHE A 131 -15.81 -3.67 18.53
N SER A 132 -16.08 -2.49 19.08
CA SER A 132 -15.09 -1.57 19.64
C SER A 132 -15.43 -1.29 21.10
N ALA A 133 -14.52 -1.66 22.00
CA ALA A 133 -14.77 -1.66 23.43
C ALA A 133 -15.21 -0.30 23.98
N LEU A 134 -14.58 0.78 23.51
CA LEU A 134 -14.89 2.16 23.86
C LEU A 134 -15.87 2.85 22.89
N GLY A 135 -16.37 2.15 21.87
CA GLY A 135 -17.20 2.73 20.81
C GLY A 135 -16.41 3.24 19.59
N GLN A 136 -17.06 3.30 18.43
CA GLN A 136 -16.43 3.61 17.14
C GLN A 136 -15.78 5.00 17.09
N GLN A 137 -16.29 5.95 17.88
CA GLN A 137 -15.90 7.36 17.85
C GLN A 137 -14.94 7.75 18.98
N ALA A 138 -14.38 6.77 19.71
CA ALA A 138 -13.47 7.07 20.81
C ALA A 138 -12.24 7.86 20.31
N PRO A 139 -11.68 8.78 21.12
CA PRO A 139 -10.40 9.44 20.81
C PRO A 139 -9.26 8.41 20.71
N VAL A 140 -8.24 8.69 19.90
CA VAL A 140 -7.09 7.78 19.70
C VAL A 140 -6.37 7.52 21.02
N ALA A 141 -6.06 8.58 21.78
CA ALA A 141 -5.37 8.46 23.07
C ALA A 141 -6.11 7.54 24.05
N GLU A 142 -7.44 7.62 24.12
CA GLU A 142 -8.27 6.75 24.98
C GLU A 142 -8.20 5.29 24.54
N LYS A 143 -8.19 5.03 23.22
CA LYS A 143 -8.09 3.66 22.69
C LYS A 143 -6.74 3.02 23.00
N GLU A 144 -5.65 3.77 22.86
CA GLU A 144 -4.29 3.26 23.08
C GLU A 144 -4.03 2.90 24.54
N HIS A 145 -4.56 3.67 25.49
CA HIS A 145 -4.39 3.40 26.93
C HIS A 145 -5.30 2.27 27.45
N TRP A 146 -6.37 1.93 26.72
CA TRP A 146 -7.41 1.06 27.28
C TRP A 146 -7.00 -0.41 27.41
N ASP A 147 -6.28 -0.97 26.45
CA ASP A 147 -5.86 -2.38 26.45
C ASP A 147 -4.52 -2.58 25.73
N PRO A 148 -3.43 -1.95 26.23
CA PRO A 148 -2.14 -1.88 25.55
C PRO A 148 -1.43 -3.24 25.43
N ASP A 149 -1.75 -4.19 26.31
CA ASP A 149 -1.20 -5.56 26.34
C ASP A 149 -2.17 -6.63 25.79
N PHE A 150 -3.31 -6.17 25.28
CA PHE A 150 -4.40 -7.00 24.75
C PHE A 150 -5.07 -7.91 25.80
N ALA A 151 -4.79 -7.75 27.10
CA ALA A 151 -5.29 -8.66 28.14
C ALA A 151 -6.82 -8.68 28.20
N LYS A 152 -7.49 -7.53 28.08
CA LYS A 152 -8.96 -7.42 28.13
C LYS A 152 -9.59 -8.08 26.91
N ARG A 153 -9.10 -7.76 25.70
CA ARG A 153 -9.65 -8.33 24.47
C ARG A 153 -9.38 -9.82 24.33
N LYS A 154 -8.26 -10.34 24.84
CA LYS A 154 -7.98 -11.78 24.85
C LYS A 154 -9.04 -12.58 25.63
N VAL A 155 -9.52 -12.04 26.75
CA VAL A 155 -10.58 -12.67 27.55
C VAL A 155 -11.90 -12.71 26.78
N ILE A 156 -12.32 -11.58 26.20
CA ILE A 156 -13.55 -11.50 25.39
C ILE A 156 -13.43 -12.41 24.16
N GLN A 157 -12.29 -12.38 23.46
CA GLN A 157 -12.04 -13.21 22.28
C GLN A 157 -12.10 -14.72 22.61
N ALA A 158 -11.53 -15.14 23.74
CA ALA A 158 -11.54 -16.54 24.15
C ALA A 158 -12.97 -17.05 24.40
N ASP A 159 -13.80 -16.26 25.09
CA ASP A 159 -15.21 -16.59 25.31
C ASP A 159 -16.01 -16.59 23.99
N LEU A 160 -15.81 -15.60 23.12
CA LEU A 160 -16.45 -15.57 21.80
C LEU A 160 -16.09 -16.78 20.94
N ARG A 161 -14.85 -17.30 21.00
CA ARG A 161 -14.44 -18.50 20.27
C ARG A 161 -15.20 -19.75 20.69
N ILE A 162 -15.64 -19.81 21.95
CA ILE A 162 -16.47 -20.92 22.46
C ILE A 162 -17.90 -20.77 21.92
N ARG A 163 -18.43 -19.54 21.88
CA ARG A 163 -19.80 -19.24 21.44
C ARG A 163 -20.00 -19.33 19.93
N LEU A 164 -18.97 -18.97 19.17
CA LEU A 164 -18.99 -18.85 17.71
C LEU A 164 -17.87 -19.70 17.07
N PRO A 165 -17.87 -21.03 17.26
CA PRO A 165 -16.77 -21.90 16.79
C PRO A 165 -16.63 -21.95 15.26
N GLU A 166 -17.68 -21.56 14.53
CA GLU A 166 -17.73 -21.53 13.07
C GLU A 166 -17.41 -20.14 12.48
N LEU A 167 -16.93 -19.19 13.28
CA LEU A 167 -16.55 -17.86 12.82
C LEU A 167 -15.08 -17.54 13.17
N SER A 168 -14.49 -16.64 12.40
CA SER A 168 -13.19 -16.06 12.71
C SER A 168 -13.36 -14.88 13.65
N ILE A 169 -12.55 -14.83 14.72
CA ILE A 169 -12.57 -13.75 15.70
C ILE A 169 -11.15 -13.20 15.82
N ASN A 170 -10.94 -12.02 15.25
CA ASN A 170 -9.64 -11.37 15.12
C ASN A 170 -9.57 -10.12 15.98
N MET A 171 -8.40 -9.82 16.56
CA MET A 171 -8.20 -8.56 17.28
C MET A 171 -7.87 -7.46 16.26
N GLY A 172 -8.64 -6.38 16.29
CA GLY A 172 -8.45 -5.22 15.41
C GLY A 172 -8.02 -3.99 16.20
N GLY A 173 -7.02 -3.25 15.69
CA GLY A 173 -6.55 -1.99 16.27
C GLY A 173 -6.29 -2.04 17.78
N ALA A 174 -6.57 -0.93 18.48
CA ALA A 174 -6.32 -0.80 19.92
C ALA A 174 -7.52 -1.18 20.83
N THR A 175 -8.75 -1.23 20.29
CA THR A 175 -9.96 -1.50 21.10
C THR A 175 -10.95 -2.45 20.42
N SER A 176 -10.64 -2.98 19.24
CA SER A 176 -11.62 -3.71 18.43
C SER A 176 -11.43 -5.22 18.43
N ILE A 177 -12.54 -5.92 18.23
CA ILE A 177 -12.63 -7.35 17.90
C ILE A 177 -13.51 -7.47 16.66
N ASP A 178 -12.97 -8.08 15.62
CA ASP A 178 -13.63 -8.27 14.33
C ASP A 178 -14.11 -9.71 14.21
N ILE A 179 -15.38 -9.88 13.82
CA ILE A 179 -15.98 -11.18 13.54
C ILE A 179 -16.29 -11.28 12.05
N THR A 180 -15.75 -12.33 11.45
CA THR A 180 -15.86 -12.67 10.02
C THR A 180 -16.21 -14.15 9.86
N GLN A 181 -16.52 -14.57 8.64
CA GLN A 181 -16.70 -16.00 8.34
C GLN A 181 -15.43 -16.81 8.68
N LYS A 182 -15.61 -18.11 8.93
CA LYS A 182 -14.52 -19.02 9.30
C LYS A 182 -13.33 -18.91 8.34
N GLY A 183 -12.13 -18.81 8.89
CA GLY A 183 -10.88 -18.79 8.12
C GLY A 183 -10.56 -17.47 7.43
N VAL A 184 -11.39 -16.42 7.60
CA VAL A 184 -11.09 -15.09 7.05
C VAL A 184 -9.95 -14.42 7.85
N ASP A 185 -8.86 -14.16 7.14
CA ASP A 185 -7.73 -13.30 7.51
C ASP A 185 -7.18 -12.60 6.25
N LYS A 186 -6.09 -11.82 6.34
CA LYS A 186 -5.50 -11.17 5.15
C LYS A 186 -5.00 -12.18 4.12
N GLY A 187 -4.58 -13.38 4.53
CA GLY A 187 -4.18 -14.46 3.62
C GLY A 187 -5.36 -15.01 2.82
N TYR A 188 -6.54 -15.12 3.43
CA TYR A 188 -7.79 -15.41 2.74
C TYR A 188 -8.09 -14.35 1.68
N GLY A 189 -8.06 -13.07 2.07
CA GLY A 189 -8.27 -11.95 1.14
C GLY A 189 -7.30 -11.99 -0.05
N LEU A 190 -6.01 -12.22 0.19
CA LEU A 190 -5.00 -12.28 -0.87
C LEU A 190 -5.20 -13.48 -1.82
N LYS A 191 -5.70 -14.62 -1.34
CA LYS A 191 -6.09 -15.74 -2.22
C LYS A 191 -7.27 -15.37 -3.11
N LYS A 192 -8.27 -14.65 -2.56
CA LYS A 192 -9.41 -14.17 -3.34
C LYS A 192 -8.98 -13.12 -4.37
N LEU A 193 -8.02 -12.27 -4.03
CA LEU A 193 -7.41 -11.33 -4.96
C LEU A 193 -6.71 -12.05 -6.11
N ARG A 194 -5.93 -13.10 -5.84
CA ARG A 194 -5.34 -13.97 -6.86
C ARG A 194 -6.41 -14.50 -7.81
N ASP A 195 -7.48 -15.06 -7.26
CA ASP A 195 -8.56 -15.66 -8.06
C ASP A 195 -9.29 -14.61 -8.92
N ALA A 196 -9.51 -13.40 -8.41
CA ALA A 196 -10.21 -12.33 -9.12
C ALA A 196 -9.33 -11.59 -10.15
N SER A 197 -8.05 -11.40 -9.85
CA SER A 197 -7.10 -10.68 -10.72
C SER A 197 -6.42 -11.58 -11.75
N GLY A 198 -6.36 -12.90 -11.50
CA GLY A 198 -5.58 -13.85 -12.29
C GLY A 198 -4.06 -13.75 -12.09
N ILE A 199 -3.58 -12.87 -11.21
CA ILE A 199 -2.16 -12.70 -10.90
C ILE A 199 -1.79 -13.74 -9.84
N PRO A 200 -0.76 -14.58 -10.06
CA PRO A 200 -0.41 -15.63 -9.11
C PRO A 200 0.34 -15.07 -7.89
N LEU A 201 0.31 -15.78 -6.75
CA LEU A 201 0.83 -15.26 -5.48
C LEU A 201 2.34 -15.00 -5.53
N GLU A 202 3.10 -15.78 -6.30
CA GLU A 202 4.54 -15.57 -6.52
C GLU A 202 4.88 -14.28 -7.28
N GLN A 203 3.88 -13.63 -7.89
CA GLN A 203 4.01 -12.31 -8.53
C GLN A 203 3.42 -11.19 -7.67
N MET A 204 3.02 -11.49 -6.43
CA MET A 204 2.51 -10.52 -5.46
C MET A 204 3.54 -10.21 -4.39
N MET A 205 3.65 -8.91 -4.08
CA MET A 205 4.32 -8.41 -2.88
C MET A 205 3.28 -7.86 -1.92
N PHE A 206 3.50 -8.00 -0.61
CA PHE A 206 2.70 -7.39 0.43
C PHE A 206 3.51 -6.38 1.27
N ILE A 207 2.95 -5.20 1.52
CA ILE A 207 3.55 -4.17 2.35
C ILE A 207 2.59 -3.84 3.51
N GLY A 208 3.10 -3.86 4.74
CA GLY A 208 2.30 -3.64 5.94
C GLY A 208 3.13 -3.34 7.18
N ASP A 209 2.53 -2.76 8.21
CA ASP A 209 3.19 -2.41 9.47
C ASP A 209 3.24 -3.57 10.47
N ALA A 210 2.24 -4.46 10.41
CA ALA A 210 2.01 -5.53 11.37
C ALA A 210 2.51 -6.91 10.91
N ILE A 211 3.61 -6.95 10.16
CA ILE A 211 4.23 -8.20 9.67
C ILE A 211 5.15 -8.80 10.75
N PHE A 212 4.56 -9.44 11.74
CA PHE A 212 5.24 -10.19 12.82
C PHE A 212 4.30 -11.25 13.39
N PRO A 213 4.79 -12.32 14.05
CA PRO A 213 3.93 -13.34 14.64
C PRO A 213 2.82 -12.75 15.52
N GLY A 214 1.55 -13.00 15.16
CA GLY A 214 0.37 -12.47 15.83
C GLY A 214 -0.16 -11.12 15.30
N GLY A 215 0.59 -10.43 14.43
CA GLY A 215 0.12 -9.25 13.72
C GLY A 215 -0.84 -9.60 12.58
N ASN A 216 -1.72 -8.67 12.21
CA ASN A 216 -2.79 -8.94 11.25
C ASN A 216 -2.31 -9.10 9.79
N ASP A 217 -1.08 -8.66 9.47
CA ASP A 217 -0.43 -8.82 8.17
C ASP A 217 0.41 -10.09 8.05
N TYR A 218 0.72 -10.73 9.18
CA TYR A 218 1.51 -11.96 9.19
C TYR A 218 0.93 -13.09 8.32
N PRO A 219 -0.39 -13.24 8.14
CA PRO A 219 -0.96 -14.16 7.16
C PRO A 219 -0.41 -13.99 5.73
N ALA A 220 -0.05 -12.78 5.30
CA ALA A 220 0.58 -12.57 3.99
C ALA A 220 1.98 -13.23 3.92
N LYS A 221 2.75 -13.14 5.02
CA LYS A 221 4.05 -13.83 5.12
C LYS A 221 3.90 -15.34 5.13
N LEU A 222 2.95 -15.86 5.90
CA LEU A 222 2.66 -17.30 5.98
C LEU A 222 2.16 -17.87 4.65
N LEU A 223 1.51 -17.04 3.83
CA LEU A 223 1.07 -17.40 2.49
C LEU A 223 2.24 -17.52 1.48
N GLY A 224 3.45 -17.06 1.85
CA GLY A 224 4.65 -17.16 1.03
C GLY A 224 4.90 -15.99 0.09
N LEU A 225 4.21 -14.86 0.28
CA LEU A 225 4.47 -13.65 -0.52
C LEU A 225 5.83 -13.03 -0.14
N GLU A 226 6.39 -12.28 -1.09
CA GLU A 226 7.41 -11.29 -0.75
C GLU A 226 6.79 -10.21 0.14
N THR A 227 7.44 -9.88 1.25
CA THR A 227 6.87 -8.98 2.26
C THR A 227 7.82 -7.87 2.65
N VAL A 228 7.34 -6.64 2.69
CA VAL A 228 8.08 -5.49 3.22
C VAL A 228 7.35 -4.98 4.46
N ARG A 229 8.02 -5.04 5.61
CA ARG A 229 7.50 -4.43 6.83
C ARG A 229 7.87 -2.95 6.85
N VAL A 230 6.88 -2.08 6.99
CA VAL A 230 7.07 -0.64 7.19
C VAL A 230 6.79 -0.24 8.63
N LYS A 231 7.21 0.94 9.05
CA LYS A 231 6.90 1.48 10.37
C LYS A 231 5.74 2.48 10.32
N ASP A 232 5.61 3.19 9.21
CA ASP A 232 4.73 4.33 9.02
C ASP A 232 4.54 4.60 7.50
N PRO A 233 3.62 5.53 7.13
CA PRO A 233 3.40 5.91 5.74
C PRO A 233 4.63 6.46 5.00
N ASP A 234 5.58 7.08 5.69
CA ASP A 234 6.79 7.61 5.06
C ASP A 234 7.72 6.47 4.61
N GLY A 235 7.82 5.40 5.42
CA GLY A 235 8.49 4.16 5.01
C GLY A 235 7.85 3.53 3.76
N THR A 236 6.52 3.61 3.63
CA THR A 236 5.81 3.11 2.45
C THR A 236 6.09 3.95 1.20
N LEU A 237 6.21 5.28 1.31
CA LEU A 237 6.61 6.14 0.19
C LEU A 237 7.99 5.75 -0.36
N ALA A 238 8.96 5.49 0.54
CA ALA A 238 10.29 5.03 0.14
C ALA A 238 10.25 3.66 -0.55
N ALA A 239 9.44 2.72 -0.03
CA ALA A 239 9.26 1.41 -0.64
C ALA A 239 8.65 1.51 -2.05
N ILE A 240 7.60 2.33 -2.22
CA ILE A 240 6.98 2.57 -3.53
C ILE A 240 7.99 3.15 -4.52
N ALA A 241 8.75 4.17 -4.11
CA ALA A 241 9.76 4.80 -4.98
C ALA A 241 10.81 3.79 -5.47
N GLY A 242 11.30 2.92 -4.58
CA GLY A 242 12.24 1.84 -4.93
C GLY A 242 11.65 0.84 -5.92
N ILE A 243 10.41 0.37 -5.67
CA ILE A 243 9.71 -0.57 -6.56
C ILE A 243 9.52 0.04 -7.95
N VAL A 244 9.06 1.28 -8.02
CA VAL A 244 8.85 1.99 -9.29
C VAL A 244 10.15 2.12 -10.07
N ALA A 245 11.27 2.45 -9.42
CA ALA A 245 12.57 2.54 -10.07
C ALA A 245 13.00 1.18 -10.68
N CYS A 246 12.92 0.09 -9.91
CA CYS A 246 13.32 -1.23 -10.37
C CYS A 246 12.44 -1.78 -11.51
N LEU A 247 11.12 -1.54 -11.45
CA LEU A 247 10.21 -2.04 -12.48
C LEU A 247 10.31 -1.23 -13.78
N LYS A 248 10.49 0.10 -13.71
CA LYS A 248 10.68 0.94 -14.91
C LYS A 248 11.88 0.50 -15.74
N GLU A 249 13.01 0.20 -15.09
CA GLU A 249 14.21 -0.27 -15.79
C GLU A 249 14.01 -1.64 -16.45
N SER A 250 13.24 -2.51 -15.80
CA SER A 250 12.91 -3.84 -16.35
C SER A 250 12.12 -3.73 -17.67
N PHE A 251 11.13 -2.83 -17.73
CA PHE A 251 10.38 -2.57 -18.96
C PHE A 251 11.23 -1.93 -20.07
N ALA A 252 12.15 -1.03 -19.72
CA ALA A 252 13.07 -0.43 -20.70
C ALA A 252 14.05 -1.46 -21.29
N ASN A 253 14.54 -2.38 -20.46
CA ASN A 253 15.43 -3.47 -20.88
C ASN A 253 14.72 -4.54 -21.73
N GLU A 254 13.46 -4.87 -21.43
CA GLU A 254 12.67 -5.79 -22.27
C GLU A 254 12.34 -5.20 -23.65
N GLN A 255 11.99 -3.91 -23.71
CA GLN A 255 11.70 -3.24 -24.99
C GLN A 255 12.95 -3.11 -25.87
N SER A 256 14.11 -2.80 -25.28
CA SER A 256 15.39 -2.76 -26.00
C SER A 256 15.86 -4.14 -26.46
N ALA A 257 15.69 -5.19 -25.64
CA ALA A 257 16.01 -6.57 -26.03
C ALA A 257 15.12 -7.08 -27.19
N SER A 258 13.86 -6.63 -27.26
CA SER A 258 12.94 -6.96 -28.36
C SER A 258 13.24 -6.22 -29.68
N CYS A 259 14.08 -5.18 -29.66
CA CYS A 259 14.38 -4.32 -30.82
C CYS A 259 15.73 -4.62 -31.52
N HIS A 260 16.39 -5.74 -31.25
CA HIS A 260 17.59 -6.11 -32.03
C HIS A 260 17.22 -6.55 -33.45
N PRO A 261 17.72 -5.88 -34.51
CA PRO A 261 17.61 -6.40 -35.87
C PRO A 261 18.46 -7.66 -35.98
N LEU A 262 17.89 -8.74 -36.51
CA LEU A 262 18.65 -9.90 -36.99
C LEU A 262 19.59 -9.44 -38.11
N TRP A 263 20.83 -9.12 -37.77
CA TRP A 263 21.92 -8.92 -38.74
C TRP A 263 23.03 -9.94 -38.44
N GLY A 264 23.32 -10.77 -39.45
CA GLY A 264 24.59 -11.51 -39.53
C GLY A 264 24.48 -13.03 -39.47
N ALA A 265 23.97 -13.66 -40.54
CA ALA A 265 24.42 -14.98 -40.94
C ALA A 265 24.94 -14.88 -42.38
N GLU A 266 26.19 -14.46 -42.53
CA GLU A 266 26.89 -14.47 -43.81
C GLU A 266 27.31 -15.90 -44.17
N VAL A 267 26.88 -16.29 -45.37
CA VAL A 267 27.18 -17.57 -46.01
C VAL A 267 28.54 -17.44 -46.71
N ASN A 268 29.49 -18.29 -46.31
CA ASN A 268 30.82 -18.35 -46.87
C ASN A 268 30.81 -19.00 -48.28
N ARG A 269 31.25 -18.28 -49.34
CA ARG A 269 31.77 -18.86 -50.60
C ARG A 269 32.82 -17.93 -51.27
N PRO A 270 33.91 -18.46 -51.88
CA PRO A 270 35.01 -17.66 -52.44
C PRO A 270 35.01 -17.56 -53.99
N PHE A 271 36.03 -16.86 -54.54
CA PHE A 271 36.44 -16.59 -55.96
C PHE A 271 35.82 -15.37 -56.66
N SER A 272 36.48 -14.53 -57.47
CA SER A 272 37.88 -14.29 -57.88
C SER A 272 37.99 -12.93 -58.62
N ALA A 273 39.21 -12.42 -58.76
CA ALA A 273 39.59 -11.11 -59.35
C ALA A 273 39.20 -10.87 -60.83
N GLN A 274 38.98 -9.59 -61.21
CA GLN A 274 39.69 -8.88 -62.30
C GLN A 274 39.25 -7.40 -62.48
N THR A 275 40.27 -6.52 -62.58
CA THR A 275 40.42 -5.28 -63.39
C THR A 275 39.52 -4.04 -63.22
N ALA A 276 40.16 -2.91 -62.85
CA ALA A 276 39.78 -1.49 -63.09
C ALA A 276 40.34 -1.00 -64.46
N PRO A 277 40.21 0.27 -64.95
CA PRO A 277 39.70 1.55 -64.36
C PRO A 277 38.86 2.39 -65.40
N PRO A 278 38.79 3.76 -65.47
CA PRO A 278 39.15 4.85 -64.53
C PRO A 278 38.13 6.02 -64.32
N VAL A 279 38.30 6.71 -63.17
CA VAL A 279 38.36 8.17 -62.87
C VAL A 279 37.20 9.12 -63.27
N GLU A 280 36.60 9.79 -62.26
CA GLU A 280 36.45 11.27 -62.24
C GLU A 280 36.28 11.84 -60.81
N MET A 281 36.96 12.95 -60.54
CA MET A 281 37.05 13.64 -59.25
C MET A 281 35.93 14.68 -59.06
N MET A 282 35.50 14.92 -57.81
CA MET A 282 35.16 16.28 -57.37
C MET A 282 35.44 16.46 -55.86
N GLN A 283 36.43 17.30 -55.56
CA GLN A 283 36.74 17.87 -54.24
C GLN A 283 35.95 19.17 -54.06
N ILE A 284 35.28 19.36 -52.91
CA ILE A 284 35.12 20.63 -52.17
C ILE A 284 34.81 20.18 -50.72
N GLY A 285 35.43 20.59 -49.61
CA GLY A 285 36.27 21.74 -49.28
C GLY A 285 35.85 22.18 -47.87
N LEU A 286 36.60 21.78 -46.85
CA LEU A 286 36.44 22.18 -45.45
C LEU A 286 37.16 23.52 -45.24
N LEU A 287 36.48 24.57 -44.76
CA LEU A 287 37.15 25.76 -44.22
C LEU A 287 36.38 26.36 -43.03
N ILE A 288 37.18 26.69 -42.02
CA ILE A 288 36.91 27.31 -40.72
C ILE A 288 36.83 28.85 -40.88
N LEU A 289 36.17 29.56 -39.96
CA LEU A 289 36.62 30.78 -39.22
C LEU A 289 35.43 31.39 -38.44
N MET A 290 35.52 31.47 -37.10
CA MET A 290 35.72 32.68 -36.26
C MET A 290 34.52 33.64 -36.29
N GLU A 291 34.05 34.32 -35.25
CA GLU A 291 34.44 34.68 -33.87
C GLU A 291 33.20 35.47 -33.36
N PHE A 292 32.81 35.42 -32.08
CA PHE A 292 32.18 36.59 -31.41
C PHE A 292 31.96 36.35 -29.90
N GLN A 293 32.95 36.78 -29.12
CA GLN A 293 32.90 37.42 -27.80
C GLN A 293 34.11 38.40 -27.80
N PRO A 294 34.22 39.48 -27.00
CA PRO A 294 33.62 39.68 -25.66
C PRO A 294 33.26 41.15 -25.30
N ASN A 295 32.71 41.33 -24.08
CA ASN A 295 33.09 42.36 -23.06
C ASN A 295 31.89 42.65 -22.13
N PHE A 296 32.00 43.09 -20.88
CA PHE A 296 32.93 42.95 -19.73
C PHE A 296 32.24 43.75 -18.59
N SER A 297 32.79 43.65 -17.37
CA SER A 297 32.52 44.39 -16.12
C SER A 297 31.43 43.78 -15.22
N SER A 298 31.67 43.24 -14.02
CA SER A 298 32.54 43.56 -12.88
C SER A 298 32.09 44.77 -12.06
N GLN A 299 31.47 44.51 -10.90
CA GLN A 299 31.71 45.28 -9.68
C GLN A 299 31.42 44.45 -8.42
N SER A 300 32.46 44.34 -7.61
CA SER A 300 32.48 44.01 -6.19
C SER A 300 32.07 45.21 -5.35
N ASP A 301 31.50 44.99 -4.16
CA ASP A 301 31.87 45.61 -2.88
C ASP A 301 30.82 45.22 -1.80
N HIS A 302 31.23 44.45 -0.79
CA HIS A 302 31.59 44.92 0.56
C HIS A 302 30.43 45.48 1.40
N TYR A 303 30.01 44.71 2.43
CA TYR A 303 29.90 45.23 3.79
C TYR A 303 30.20 44.14 4.82
N ARG A 304 30.99 44.52 5.82
CA ARG A 304 31.65 43.68 6.84
C ARG A 304 30.97 43.95 8.20
N SER A 305 30.87 42.89 9.01
CA SER A 305 31.01 42.83 10.49
C SER A 305 30.13 43.70 11.40
N HIS A 306 29.57 43.10 12.46
CA HIS A 306 29.97 43.12 13.89
C HIS A 306 29.07 42.06 14.59
N GLY A 307 29.55 40.98 15.24
CA GLY A 307 30.15 40.93 16.59
C GLY A 307 29.06 41.08 17.67
N ILE A 308 28.86 40.27 18.72
CA ILE A 308 29.74 39.52 19.63
C ILE A 308 28.84 38.73 20.64
N PHE A 309 29.34 37.57 21.11
CA PHE A 309 29.13 36.83 22.38
C PHE A 309 27.83 37.01 23.23
N SER A 310 27.26 35.88 23.70
CA SER A 310 27.46 35.38 25.08
C SER A 310 26.62 34.11 25.37
N ARG A 311 27.30 33.01 25.75
CA ARG A 311 26.82 32.04 26.75
C ARG A 311 27.32 32.52 28.13
N PRO A 312 26.64 32.21 29.24
CA PRO A 312 27.02 31.01 30.02
C PRO A 312 25.87 30.26 30.72
N ASP A 313 26.07 28.95 30.85
CA ASP A 313 25.93 28.05 32.02
C ASP A 313 24.72 28.07 32.98
N VAL A 314 24.17 26.85 33.13
CA VAL A 314 23.88 26.07 34.36
C VAL A 314 22.83 26.61 35.36
N PHE A 315 21.76 25.82 35.62
CA PHE A 315 21.40 25.35 36.97
C PHE A 315 20.44 24.15 36.97
N MET A 316 20.60 23.34 38.02
CA MET A 316 20.05 22.03 38.41
C MET A 316 18.59 22.06 38.95
N ASN A 317 17.98 20.86 38.97
CA ASN A 317 16.88 20.35 39.84
C ASN A 317 15.51 21.04 39.68
N ILE A 318 14.38 20.32 39.58
CA ILE A 318 13.81 19.30 40.48
C ILE A 318 13.16 18.18 39.65
#